data_AF-A0A368FSC7-F1
#
_entry.id   AF-A0A368FSC7-F1
#
_cell.length_a   1.000
_cell.length_b   1.000
_cell.length_c   1.000
_cell.angle_alpha   90.00
_cell.angle_beta   90.00
_cell.angle_gamma   90.00
#
_symmetry.space_group_name_H-M   'P 1'
#
loop_
_entity.id
_entity.type
_entity.pdbx_description
1 polymer ?
#
loop_
_entity_poly.entity_id
_entity_poly.type
_entity_poly.pdbx_seq_one_letter_code
_entity_poly.pdbx_strand_id
1 'polypeptide(L)'
;MVLRATGCKPRRLRLKASSPAIPYLYKEGFVAKEPSCTDSYLIFDVFMNDAEFARFQKATGTLKRKERTGNVFEKFIISKFDEVKPILSLDLKCNMVGVTKFAPSDPETHRWFLKNEVRCHTTDLQFRCMNCGESPEHWQYIVVNEVLEVPGSRGEANLVEKCKLCNRVNTVAIIGDSIGSYDSVEHNEEWQSMLQFDCRGLEPYDFDPRNGWTAVGVESGTVFDDIDLSEKAWADYDEKAGEATEISDIEVRFVHAKNKK
;
A
#
# COMPACT_ATOMS: atom_id res chain seq x y z
N MET A 1 29.40 -7.64 -28.36
CA MET A 1 29.69 -6.21 -28.57
C MET A 1 28.42 -5.55 -29.08
N VAL A 2 27.62 -4.95 -28.19
CA VAL A 2 26.34 -4.31 -28.59
C VAL A 2 26.68 -2.99 -29.28
N LEU A 3 26.27 -2.86 -30.55
CA LEU A 3 26.40 -1.64 -31.33
C LEU A 3 25.68 -0.50 -30.59
N ARG A 4 26.45 0.49 -30.13
CA ARG A 4 25.90 1.67 -29.45
C ARG A 4 25.28 2.58 -30.50
N ALA A 5 23.97 2.83 -30.38
CA ALA A 5 23.28 3.82 -31.20
C ALA A 5 23.94 5.21 -31.02
N THR A 6 24.14 5.92 -32.12
CA THR A 6 24.71 7.27 -32.17
C THR A 6 23.91 8.23 -31.28
N GLY A 7 24.59 8.93 -30.37
CA GLY A 7 23.96 9.94 -29.49
C GLY A 7 23.64 9.50 -28.05
N CYS A 8 23.92 8.26 -27.66
CA CYS A 8 23.75 7.81 -26.27
C CYS A 8 24.74 8.50 -25.33
N LYS A 9 24.24 9.11 -24.24
CA LYS A 9 25.07 9.72 -23.20
C LYS A 9 25.19 8.78 -21.99
N PRO A 10 26.40 8.59 -21.43
CA PRO A 10 26.58 7.87 -20.18
C PRO A 10 26.02 8.69 -19.00
N ARG A 11 25.09 8.10 -18.25
CA ARG A 11 24.47 8.71 -17.06
C ARG A 11 24.65 7.78 -15.87
N ARG A 12 24.88 8.35 -14.69
CA ARG A 12 24.94 7.63 -13.43
C ARG A 12 23.74 7.99 -12.58
N LEU A 13 22.89 7.02 -12.32
CA LEU A 13 21.67 7.16 -11.52
C LEU A 13 21.90 6.59 -10.13
N ARG A 14 21.57 7.36 -9.10
CA ARG A 14 21.52 6.88 -7.71
C ARG A 14 20.07 6.64 -7.33
N LEU A 15 19.66 5.38 -7.26
CA LEU A 15 18.28 4.94 -7.03
C LEU A 15 18.17 4.18 -5.70
N LYS A 16 17.03 4.27 -5.00
CA LYS A 16 16.73 3.34 -3.90
C LYS A 16 16.38 1.97 -4.48
N ALA A 17 16.61 0.88 -3.75
CA ALA A 17 16.27 -0.47 -4.22
C ALA A 17 14.78 -0.65 -4.57
N SER A 18 13.89 0.10 -3.90
CA SER A 18 12.45 0.15 -4.18
C SER A 18 12.03 1.12 -5.29
N SER A 19 12.97 1.79 -5.94
CA SER A 19 12.64 2.75 -6.98
C SER A 19 11.94 2.05 -8.16
N PRO A 20 10.71 2.42 -8.55
CA PRO A 20 10.01 1.81 -9.69
C PRO A 20 10.68 2.17 -11.03
N ALA A 21 11.66 3.09 -11.01
CA ALA A 21 12.57 3.30 -12.12
C ALA A 21 13.44 2.07 -12.44
N ILE A 22 13.73 1.21 -11.46
CA ILE A 22 14.62 0.05 -11.64
C ILE A 22 14.02 -0.96 -12.62
N PRO A 23 12.77 -1.44 -12.47
CA PRO A 23 12.13 -2.29 -13.47
C PRO A 23 12.14 -1.68 -14.88
N TYR A 24 11.90 -0.38 -15.00
CA TYR A 24 11.93 0.32 -16.29
C TYR A 24 13.31 0.27 -16.95
N LEU A 25 14.38 0.48 -16.18
CA LEU A 25 15.76 0.42 -16.70
C LEU A 25 16.12 -0.96 -17.27
N TYR A 26 15.69 -2.03 -16.61
CA TYR A 26 15.93 -3.39 -17.07
C TYR A 26 15.04 -3.75 -18.26
N LYS A 27 13.75 -3.38 -18.22
CA LYS A 27 12.80 -3.62 -19.31
C LYS A 27 13.26 -3.00 -20.63
N GLU A 28 13.75 -1.76 -20.58
CA GLU A 28 14.20 -1.01 -21.75
C GLU A 28 15.68 -1.25 -22.09
N GLY A 29 16.40 -2.08 -21.32
CA GLY A 29 17.78 -2.46 -21.61
C GLY A 29 18.82 -1.34 -21.44
N PHE A 30 18.54 -0.34 -20.61
CA PHE A 30 19.43 0.83 -20.45
C PHE A 30 20.64 0.58 -19.52
N VAL A 31 20.62 -0.51 -18.74
CA VAL A 31 21.65 -0.84 -17.75
C VAL A 31 22.95 -1.28 -18.44
N ALA A 32 24.02 -0.52 -18.24
CA ALA A 32 25.32 -0.77 -18.88
C ALA A 32 26.07 -1.96 -18.27
N LYS A 33 25.92 -2.16 -16.97
CA LYS A 33 26.56 -3.19 -16.14
C LYS A 33 25.78 -3.35 -14.85
N GLU A 34 26.07 -4.41 -14.10
CA GLU A 34 25.47 -4.62 -12.79
C GLU A 34 25.64 -3.39 -11.86
N PRO A 35 24.55 -2.97 -11.18
CA PRO A 35 24.58 -1.80 -10.32
C PRO A 35 25.40 -2.07 -9.06
N SER A 36 26.20 -1.10 -8.64
CA SER A 36 26.93 -1.23 -7.37
C SER A 36 26.04 -0.82 -6.21
N CYS A 37 26.10 -1.58 -5.12
CA CYS A 37 25.37 -1.29 -3.89
C CYS A 37 26.15 -0.31 -3.00
N THR A 38 25.42 0.57 -2.31
CA THR A 38 25.85 1.37 -1.17
C THR A 38 24.81 1.19 -0.06
N ASP A 39 25.14 1.49 1.20
CA ASP A 39 24.32 1.20 2.39
C ASP A 39 22.83 1.60 2.32
N SER A 40 22.42 2.47 1.40
CA SER A 40 21.01 2.83 1.19
C SER A 40 20.59 3.03 -0.26
N TYR A 41 21.48 2.80 -1.24
CA TYR A 41 21.21 3.10 -2.66
C TYR A 41 21.93 2.14 -3.61
N LEU A 42 21.32 1.92 -4.76
CA LEU A 42 21.90 1.29 -5.93
C LEU A 42 22.40 2.36 -6.90
N ILE A 43 23.60 2.16 -7.43
CA ILE A 43 24.22 3.03 -8.41
C ILE A 43 24.19 2.34 -9.77
N PHE A 44 23.39 2.89 -10.69
CA PHE A 44 23.26 2.42 -12.05
C PHE A 44 24.09 3.28 -12.99
N ASP A 45 24.95 2.66 -13.78
CA ASP A 45 25.51 3.28 -14.97
C ASP A 45 24.60 2.90 -16.14
N VAL A 46 24.01 3.90 -16.81
CA VAL A 46 23.06 3.73 -17.90
C VAL A 46 23.48 4.49 -19.15
N PHE A 47 23.05 4.03 -20.31
CA PHE A 47 23.22 4.73 -21.58
C PHE A 47 21.87 5.15 -22.12
N MET A 48 21.65 6.47 -22.22
CA MET A 48 20.43 7.03 -22.77
C MET A 48 20.75 8.29 -23.56
N ASN A 49 20.14 8.48 -24.72
CA ASN A 49 20.09 9.78 -25.36
C ASN A 49 19.15 10.74 -24.60
N ASP A 50 19.10 12.01 -25.00
CA ASP A 50 18.29 13.01 -24.27
C ASP A 50 16.78 12.73 -24.37
N ALA A 51 16.29 12.16 -25.48
CA ALA A 51 14.87 11.83 -25.65
C ALA A 51 14.45 10.62 -24.82
N GLU A 52 15.28 9.58 -24.74
CA GLU A 52 15.12 8.43 -23.84
C GLU A 52 15.13 8.85 -22.38
N PHE A 53 16.06 9.74 -22.02
CA PHE A 53 16.12 10.24 -20.65
C PHE A 53 14.90 11.08 -20.29
N ALA A 54 14.38 11.88 -21.22
CA ALA A 54 13.13 12.62 -21.02
C ALA A 54 11.92 11.68 -20.85
N ARG A 55 11.82 10.62 -21.67
CA ARG A 55 10.77 9.59 -21.52
C ARG A 55 10.86 8.85 -20.19
N PHE A 56 12.07 8.48 -19.79
CA PHE A 56 12.36 7.89 -18.50
C PHE A 56 11.92 8.81 -17.35
N GLN A 57 12.33 10.08 -17.36
CA GLN A 57 11.92 11.05 -16.33
C GLN A 57 10.39 11.25 -16.29
N LYS A 58 9.71 11.18 -17.43
CA LYS A 58 8.23 11.23 -17.49
C LYS A 58 7.59 9.97 -16.89
N ALA A 59 8.17 8.80 -17.11
CA ALA A 59 7.64 7.52 -16.63
C ALA A 59 7.96 7.23 -15.15
N THR A 60 9.08 7.75 -14.64
CA THR A 60 9.62 7.34 -13.33
C THR A 60 9.83 8.50 -12.35
N GLY A 61 9.39 9.71 -12.69
CA GLY A 61 9.55 10.91 -11.86
C GLY A 61 10.84 11.72 -12.12
N THR A 62 10.85 12.97 -11.67
CA THR A 62 11.92 13.93 -12.00
C THR A 62 13.21 13.67 -11.19
N LEU A 63 14.30 13.45 -11.91
CA LEU A 63 15.66 13.39 -11.35
C LEU A 63 16.33 14.77 -11.37
N LYS A 64 16.87 15.24 -10.25
CA LYS A 64 17.75 16.43 -10.26
C LYS A 64 19.16 16.03 -10.65
N ARG A 65 19.73 16.82 -11.54
CA ARG A 65 21.16 16.80 -11.85
C ARG A 65 21.92 17.32 -10.63
N LYS A 66 22.93 16.59 -10.17
CA LYS A 66 23.90 17.12 -9.21
C LYS A 66 25.12 17.60 -10.02
N GLU A 67 25.41 18.89 -10.01
CA GLU A 67 26.55 19.42 -10.76
C GLU A 67 27.92 19.02 -10.17
N ARG A 68 28.93 19.16 -11.03
CA ARG A 68 30.20 18.42 -11.20
C ARG A 68 31.12 18.23 -9.98
N THR A 69 31.78 17.07 -9.97
CA THR A 69 33.24 16.96 -9.79
C THR A 69 33.82 15.92 -10.77
N GLY A 70 34.48 16.41 -11.82
CA GLY A 70 35.66 15.77 -12.42
C GLY A 70 35.62 14.42 -13.13
N ASN A 71 34.49 13.83 -13.56
CA ASN A 71 34.53 12.58 -14.33
C ASN A 71 33.39 12.37 -15.34
N VAL A 72 33.66 11.50 -16.33
CA VAL A 72 33.00 11.14 -17.61
C VAL A 72 31.46 10.94 -17.60
N PHE A 73 30.79 10.94 -16.46
CA PHE A 73 29.35 10.60 -16.33
C PHE A 73 28.50 11.77 -15.79
N GLU A 74 27.32 11.98 -16.36
CA GLU A 74 26.32 12.87 -15.75
C GLU A 74 25.69 12.20 -14.53
N LYS A 75 25.86 12.77 -13.34
CA LYS A 75 25.29 12.23 -12.08
C LYS A 75 23.91 12.81 -11.82
N PHE A 76 22.93 11.94 -11.68
CA PHE A 76 21.56 12.29 -11.32
C PHE A 76 21.19 11.65 -9.98
N ILE A 77 20.54 12.45 -9.13
CA ILE A 77 19.93 11.99 -7.89
C ILE A 77 18.43 12.22 -8.02
N ILE A 78 17.63 11.23 -7.64
CA ILE A 78 16.20 11.43 -7.48
C ILE A 78 16.01 12.56 -6.45
N SER A 79 15.46 13.69 -6.88
CA SER A 79 15.23 14.80 -5.95
C SER A 79 13.90 14.77 -5.26
N LYS A 80 12.95 14.07 -5.88
CA LYS A 80 11.59 13.83 -5.41
C LYS A 80 11.11 12.71 -6.30
N PHE A 81 11.19 11.48 -5.80
CA PHE A 81 9.98 10.68 -5.95
C PHE A 81 8.95 11.56 -5.24
N ASP A 82 7.84 11.89 -5.88
CA ASP A 82 6.67 12.39 -5.16
C ASP A 82 6.64 11.64 -3.84
N GLU A 83 6.56 12.38 -2.71
CA GLU A 83 6.37 11.78 -1.40
C GLU A 83 5.54 10.54 -1.62
N VAL A 84 6.15 9.34 -1.44
CA VAL A 84 5.38 8.10 -1.51
C VAL A 84 4.26 8.40 -0.56
N LYS A 85 3.05 8.57 -1.11
CA LYS A 85 1.96 9.10 -0.31
C LYS A 85 1.81 8.07 0.78
N PRO A 86 2.12 8.41 2.04
CA PRO A 86 2.13 7.39 3.07
C PRO A 86 0.72 6.89 3.31
N ILE A 87 -0.29 7.65 2.84
CA ILE A 87 -1.69 7.36 3.02
C ILE A 87 -2.16 6.31 2.02
N LEU A 88 -2.48 5.12 2.53
CA LEU A 88 -3.17 4.05 1.83
C LEU A 88 -4.62 3.96 2.36
N SER A 89 -5.58 3.80 1.45
CA SER A 89 -6.99 3.52 1.74
C SER A 89 -7.24 2.02 1.59
N LEU A 90 -7.85 1.39 2.60
CA LEU A 90 -8.55 0.11 2.49
C LEU A 90 -9.94 0.40 1.93
N ASP A 91 -10.18 -0.05 0.71
CA ASP A 91 -11.50 -0.02 0.10
C ASP A 91 -12.10 -1.44 0.14
N LEU A 92 -13.39 -1.51 0.47
CA LEU A 92 -14.20 -2.72 0.38
C LEU A 92 -15.21 -2.61 -0.76
N LYS A 93 -15.54 -3.75 -1.35
CA LYS A 93 -16.70 -3.95 -2.22
C LYS A 93 -17.35 -5.26 -1.80
N CYS A 94 -18.64 -5.25 -1.58
CA CYS A 94 -19.40 -6.43 -1.19
C CYS A 94 -20.83 -6.32 -1.72
N ASN A 95 -21.52 -7.45 -1.76
CA ASN A 95 -22.94 -7.49 -2.03
C ASN A 95 -23.70 -7.53 -0.69
N MET A 96 -24.62 -6.59 -0.49
CA MET A 96 -25.48 -6.56 0.68
C MET A 96 -26.96 -6.64 0.29
N VAL A 97 -27.67 -7.53 0.96
CA VAL A 97 -29.12 -7.71 0.83
C VAL A 97 -29.76 -7.39 2.17
N GLY A 98 -30.76 -6.51 2.18
CA GLY A 98 -31.54 -6.18 3.38
C GLY A 98 -30.82 -5.38 4.48
N VAL A 99 -29.50 -5.16 4.38
CA VAL A 99 -28.69 -4.41 5.36
C VAL A 99 -27.86 -3.29 4.71
N THR A 100 -27.60 -2.24 5.48
CA THR A 100 -26.75 -1.07 5.13
C THR A 100 -25.94 -0.61 6.36
N LYS A 101 -25.17 0.48 6.22
CA LYS A 101 -24.36 1.11 7.28
C LYS A 101 -23.41 0.12 7.96
N PHE A 102 -22.82 -0.77 7.17
CA PHE A 102 -21.88 -1.75 7.70
C PHE A 102 -20.60 -1.07 8.19
N ALA A 103 -20.27 -1.28 9.46
CA ALA A 103 -19.17 -0.59 10.14
C ALA A 103 -18.62 -1.45 11.29
N PRO A 104 -17.43 -1.14 11.83
CA PRO A 104 -16.95 -1.76 13.06
C PRO A 104 -17.91 -1.50 14.22
N SER A 105 -18.21 -2.50 15.04
CA SER A 105 -19.09 -2.34 16.21
C SER A 105 -18.53 -1.33 17.23
N ASP A 106 -17.21 -1.35 17.44
CA ASP A 106 -16.48 -0.36 18.23
C ASP A 106 -15.25 0.12 17.44
N PRO A 107 -15.31 1.30 16.79
CA PRO A 107 -14.20 1.84 16.02
C PRO A 107 -12.88 1.95 16.78
N GLU A 108 -12.90 2.15 18.09
CA GLU A 108 -11.71 2.37 18.90
C GLU A 108 -10.96 1.08 19.23
N THR A 109 -11.69 -0.02 19.43
CA THR A 109 -11.14 -1.32 19.86
C THR A 109 -11.18 -2.41 18.78
N HIS A 110 -11.79 -2.12 17.62
CA HIS A 110 -11.86 -3.06 16.51
C HIS A 110 -10.47 -3.47 16.01
N ARG A 111 -10.30 -4.77 15.77
CA ARG A 111 -9.04 -5.37 15.31
C ARG A 111 -9.04 -5.45 13.80
N TRP A 112 -8.25 -4.59 13.18
CA TRP A 112 -8.06 -4.63 11.73
C TRP A 112 -7.00 -5.68 11.39
N PHE A 113 -7.44 -6.89 11.04
CA PHE A 113 -6.53 -7.99 10.68
C PHE A 113 -5.96 -7.79 9.28
N LEU A 114 -4.66 -7.56 9.23
CA LEU A 114 -3.90 -7.37 8.01
C LEU A 114 -2.99 -8.58 7.78
N LYS A 115 -3.04 -9.13 6.57
CA LYS A 115 -2.32 -10.36 6.25
C LYS A 115 -0.90 -10.09 5.81
N ASN A 116 0.09 -10.80 6.35
CA ASN A 116 1.35 -11.05 5.66
C ASN A 116 1.40 -12.53 5.21
N GLU A 117 1.08 -12.85 3.96
CA GLU A 117 1.13 -14.23 3.46
C GLU A 117 1.51 -14.37 1.99
N VAL A 118 2.59 -15.14 1.83
CA VAL A 118 3.14 -15.64 0.59
C VAL A 118 2.33 -16.81 0.10
N ARG A 119 1.51 -16.58 -0.94
CA ARG A 119 1.24 -17.66 -1.90
C ARG A 119 2.38 -17.69 -2.91
N CYS A 120 3.32 -18.57 -2.61
CA CYS A 120 4.31 -19.05 -3.55
C CYS A 120 3.56 -19.70 -4.73
N HIS A 121 3.59 -19.06 -5.90
CA HIS A 121 3.80 -19.65 -7.23
C HIS A 121 3.83 -18.48 -8.23
N THR A 122 5.03 -18.11 -8.67
CA THR A 122 5.30 -17.23 -9.84
C THR A 122 4.73 -15.81 -9.77
N THR A 123 5.63 -14.83 -9.58
CA THR A 123 5.46 -13.39 -9.87
C THR A 123 4.17 -12.74 -9.34
N ASP A 124 4.23 -12.20 -8.12
CA ASP A 124 3.86 -10.81 -7.77
C ASP A 124 3.62 -10.66 -6.24
N LEU A 125 4.04 -9.52 -5.69
CA LEU A 125 4.52 -9.31 -4.31
C LEU A 125 3.48 -8.70 -3.34
N GLN A 126 3.60 -9.14 -2.08
CA GLN A 126 2.84 -8.82 -0.85
C GLN A 126 3.48 -7.68 -0.03
N PHE A 127 3.05 -7.48 1.24
CA PHE A 127 3.55 -6.47 2.20
C PHE A 127 5.06 -6.40 2.10
N ARG A 128 5.56 -5.26 1.63
CA ARG A 128 6.96 -5.15 1.24
C ARG A 128 7.65 -4.16 2.15
N CYS A 129 8.68 -4.60 2.87
CA CYS A 129 9.64 -3.63 3.38
C CYS A 129 10.12 -2.79 2.18
N MET A 130 9.78 -1.51 2.16
CA MET A 130 10.12 -0.63 1.03
C MET A 130 11.63 -0.39 0.90
N ASN A 131 12.44 -0.98 1.77
CA ASN A 131 13.89 -0.96 1.68
C ASN A 131 14.46 -2.23 1.04
N CYS A 132 14.11 -3.41 1.57
CA CYS A 132 14.76 -4.68 1.21
C CYS A 132 13.84 -5.74 0.62
N GLY A 133 12.53 -5.52 0.58
CA GLY A 133 11.58 -6.45 -0.04
C GLY A 133 11.07 -7.58 0.86
N GLU A 134 11.53 -7.68 2.11
CA GLU A 134 11.09 -8.73 3.04
C GLU A 134 9.62 -8.53 3.47
N SER A 135 8.89 -9.64 3.55
CA SER A 135 7.51 -9.74 4.02
C SER A 135 7.44 -10.70 5.21
N PRO A 136 6.75 -10.38 6.31
CA PRO A 136 6.45 -11.36 7.35
C PRO A 136 5.55 -12.50 6.81
N GLU A 137 5.49 -13.65 7.49
CA GLU A 137 4.63 -14.79 7.09
C GLU A 137 3.43 -15.00 8.05
N HIS A 138 3.06 -14.00 8.86
CA HIS A 138 1.98 -14.11 9.85
C HIS A 138 1.00 -12.94 9.78
N TRP A 139 -0.25 -13.22 10.19
CA TRP A 139 -1.27 -12.20 10.42
C TRP A 139 -0.84 -11.25 11.54
N GLN A 140 -1.01 -9.96 11.29
CA GLN A 140 -0.91 -8.93 12.31
C GLN A 140 -2.25 -8.22 12.39
N TYR A 141 -2.54 -7.60 13.52
CA TYR A 141 -3.68 -6.73 13.66
C TYR A 141 -3.21 -5.39 14.18
N ILE A 142 -3.98 -4.35 13.88
CA ILE A 142 -3.80 -3.02 14.44
C ILE A 142 -5.12 -2.56 15.02
N VAL A 143 -5.04 -1.82 16.12
CA VAL A 143 -6.19 -1.26 16.85
C VAL A 143 -5.95 0.23 17.00
N VAL A 144 -7.00 1.04 16.87
CA VAL A 144 -6.91 2.51 16.91
C VAL A 144 -6.35 3.00 18.24
N ASN A 145 -6.81 2.42 19.35
CA ASN A 145 -6.36 2.80 20.68
C ASN A 145 -5.01 2.18 21.10
N GLU A 146 -4.45 1.25 20.32
CA GLU A 146 -3.12 0.73 20.58
C GLU A 146 -2.09 1.64 19.92
N VAL A 147 -1.47 2.51 20.72
CA VAL A 147 -0.48 3.48 20.26
C VAL A 147 0.90 3.13 20.83
N LEU A 148 1.88 2.99 19.95
CA LEU A 148 3.25 2.60 20.27
C LEU A 148 4.23 3.74 19.96
N GLU A 149 5.18 3.96 20.86
CA GLU A 149 6.28 4.89 20.64
C GLU A 149 7.25 4.35 19.57
N VAL A 150 7.66 5.21 18.65
CA VAL A 150 8.59 4.82 17.57
C VAL A 150 10.05 4.96 18.03
N PRO A 151 10.86 3.88 18.03
CA PRO A 151 12.26 3.95 18.45
C PRO A 151 13.07 4.96 17.64
N GLY A 152 13.71 5.91 18.33
CA GLY A 152 14.55 6.93 17.71
C GLY A 152 13.77 8.07 17.03
N SER A 153 12.46 8.17 17.26
CA SER A 153 11.60 9.26 16.80
C SER A 153 10.77 9.81 17.96
N ARG A 154 10.14 10.97 17.76
CA ARG A 154 9.11 11.52 18.67
C ARG A 154 7.68 11.18 18.22
N GLY A 155 7.57 10.33 17.20
CA GLY A 155 6.29 9.94 16.62
C GLY A 155 5.70 8.71 17.30
N GLU A 156 4.41 8.54 17.10
CA GLU A 156 3.60 7.42 17.57
C GLU A 156 2.99 6.69 16.36
N ALA A 157 2.71 5.40 16.51
CA ALA A 157 2.09 4.57 15.47
C ALA A 157 1.32 3.39 16.07
N ASN A 158 0.34 2.84 15.35
CA ASN A 158 -0.41 1.67 15.81
C ASN A 158 0.34 0.35 15.60
N LEU A 159 1.33 0.36 14.69
CA LEU A 159 2.26 -0.74 14.48
C LEU A 159 3.67 -0.20 14.32
N VAL A 160 4.61 -0.82 15.04
CA VAL A 160 6.04 -0.58 14.92
C VAL A 160 6.74 -1.91 14.72
N GLU A 161 7.27 -2.15 13.53
CA GLU A 161 7.94 -3.41 13.19
C GLU A 161 9.37 -3.17 12.69
N LYS A 162 10.32 -3.88 13.28
CA LYS A 162 11.71 -3.89 12.81
C LYS A 162 11.89 -5.03 11.81
N CYS A 163 12.23 -4.67 10.57
CA CYS A 163 12.56 -5.63 9.52
C CYS A 163 13.77 -6.49 9.92
N LYS A 164 13.63 -7.82 9.83
CA LYS A 164 14.65 -8.78 10.28
C LYS A 164 15.87 -8.80 9.34
N LEU A 165 15.66 -8.50 8.06
CA LEU A 165 16.73 -8.49 7.05
C LEU A 165 17.57 -7.20 7.09
N CYS A 166 16.94 -6.03 7.02
CA CYS A 166 17.66 -4.75 6.91
C CYS A 166 17.70 -3.92 8.20
N ASN A 167 17.14 -4.43 9.30
CA ASN A 167 17.07 -3.78 10.61
C ASN A 167 16.34 -2.42 10.64
N ARG A 168 15.69 -2.02 9.54
CA ARG A 168 14.91 -0.79 9.47
C ARG A 168 13.64 -0.91 10.30
N VAL A 169 13.34 0.14 11.06
CA VAL A 169 12.07 0.31 11.76
C VAL A 169 11.05 0.84 10.76
N ASN A 170 9.95 0.11 10.59
CA ASN A 170 8.80 0.49 9.79
C ASN A 170 7.61 0.76 10.71
N THR A 171 6.71 1.63 10.28
CA THR A 171 5.54 2.01 11.07
C THR A 171 4.28 2.07 10.22
N VAL A 172 3.15 1.75 10.83
CA VAL A 172 1.80 1.96 10.27
C VAL A 172 0.96 2.63 11.34
N ALA A 173 0.32 3.76 11.00
CA ALA A 173 -0.61 4.45 11.88
C ALA A 173 -1.99 4.51 11.22
N ILE A 174 -3.05 4.28 11.97
CA ILE A 174 -4.42 4.45 11.53
C ILE A 174 -4.76 5.94 11.55
N ILE A 175 -5.41 6.43 10.50
CA ILE A 175 -5.98 7.77 10.46
C ILE A 175 -7.36 7.69 11.10
N GLY A 176 -7.49 8.02 12.38
CA GLY A 176 -8.71 7.77 13.16
C GLY A 176 -9.99 8.41 12.61
N ASP A 177 -9.87 9.59 11.97
CA ASP A 177 -10.99 10.29 11.32
C ASP A 177 -11.39 9.70 9.95
N SER A 178 -10.73 8.63 9.50
CA SER A 178 -10.99 7.97 8.22
C SER A 178 -11.84 6.69 8.32
N ILE A 179 -12.21 6.26 9.53
CA ILE A 179 -13.06 5.07 9.72
C ILE A 179 -14.43 5.37 9.13
N GLY A 180 -14.76 4.64 8.07
CA GLY A 180 -16.00 4.79 7.31
C GLY A 180 -17.02 3.70 7.60
N SER A 181 -18.18 3.85 6.97
CA SER A 181 -19.23 2.83 6.89
C SER A 181 -19.54 2.53 5.43
N TYR A 182 -19.87 1.28 5.12
CA TYR A 182 -20.31 0.88 3.79
C TYR A 182 -21.81 1.10 3.64
N ASP A 183 -22.21 1.90 2.65
CA ASP A 183 -23.62 2.17 2.33
C ASP A 183 -24.07 1.36 1.12
N SER A 184 -24.99 0.41 1.34
CA SER A 184 -25.56 -0.42 0.27
C SER A 184 -26.80 0.18 -0.38
N VAL A 185 -27.42 1.21 0.21
CA VAL A 185 -28.62 1.83 -0.37
C VAL A 185 -28.25 2.66 -1.58
N GLU A 186 -27.17 3.43 -1.48
CA GLU A 186 -26.70 4.28 -2.57
C GLU A 186 -25.61 3.61 -3.42
N HIS A 187 -24.79 2.72 -2.82
CA HIS A 187 -23.52 2.28 -3.39
C HIS A 187 -23.24 0.78 -3.20
N ASN A 188 -24.26 -0.09 -3.31
CA ASN A 188 -24.06 -1.55 -3.29
C ASN A 188 -23.16 -2.03 -4.44
N GLU A 189 -22.33 -3.04 -4.18
CA GLU A 189 -21.36 -3.59 -5.15
C GLU A 189 -20.38 -2.54 -5.72
N GLU A 190 -20.27 -1.36 -5.09
CA GLU A 190 -19.29 -0.33 -5.42
C GLU A 190 -18.15 -0.31 -4.41
N TRP A 191 -16.98 0.17 -4.85
CA TRP A 191 -15.81 0.32 -4.00
C TRP A 191 -15.96 1.52 -3.08
N GLN A 192 -15.92 1.29 -1.77
CA GLN A 192 -16.04 2.32 -0.76
C GLN A 192 -14.85 2.27 0.21
N SER A 193 -14.36 3.44 0.62
CA SER A 193 -13.23 3.58 1.56
C SER A 193 -13.70 3.31 2.99
N MET A 194 -13.05 2.37 3.66
CA MET A 194 -13.38 1.97 5.03
C MET A 194 -12.39 2.50 6.07
N LEU A 195 -11.11 2.59 5.70
CA LEU A 195 -10.05 3.03 6.60
C LEU A 195 -8.84 3.54 5.82
N GLN A 196 -8.13 4.51 6.38
CA GLN A 196 -6.85 4.97 5.86
C GLN A 196 -5.71 4.77 6.86
N PHE A 197 -4.52 4.52 6.31
CA PHE A 197 -3.29 4.26 7.08
C PHE A 197 -2.15 5.19 6.62
N ASP A 198 -1.40 5.80 7.55
CA ASP A 198 -0.06 6.40 7.30
C ASP A 198 1.00 5.29 7.41
N CYS A 199 1.39 4.78 6.26
CA CYS A 199 2.34 3.71 6.05
C CYS A 199 3.76 4.25 5.78
N ARG A 200 4.72 3.89 6.63
CA ARG A 200 6.14 4.30 6.49
C ARG A 200 7.05 3.10 6.46
N GLY A 201 7.39 2.67 5.24
CA GLY A 201 8.34 1.58 5.02
C GLY A 201 7.71 0.18 5.03
N LEU A 202 6.40 0.08 5.30
CA LEU A 202 5.58 -1.11 5.26
C LEU A 202 4.21 -0.72 4.68
N GLU A 203 3.66 -1.51 3.75
CA GLU A 203 2.37 -1.22 3.07
C GLU A 203 1.48 -2.46 3.03
N PRO A 204 0.20 -2.39 3.47
CA PRO A 204 -0.74 -3.48 3.39
C PRO A 204 -1.19 -3.86 1.99
N TYR A 205 -1.51 -5.15 1.82
CA TYR A 205 -1.99 -5.70 0.56
C TYR A 205 -3.21 -6.62 0.69
N ASP A 206 -3.49 -7.16 1.87
CA ASP A 206 -4.65 -8.03 2.10
C ASP A 206 -5.21 -7.81 3.52
N PHE A 207 -6.53 -8.00 3.64
CA PHE A 207 -7.34 -7.67 4.81
C PHE A 207 -8.35 -8.79 5.06
N ASP A 208 -8.53 -9.13 6.32
CA ASP A 208 -9.50 -10.14 6.77
C ASP A 208 -10.47 -9.50 7.76
N PRO A 209 -11.74 -9.30 7.38
CA PRO A 209 -12.70 -8.61 8.23
C PRO A 209 -12.99 -9.36 9.52
N ARG A 210 -13.02 -10.71 9.51
CA ARG A 210 -13.38 -11.53 10.68
C ARG A 210 -14.63 -11.00 11.39
N ASN A 211 -14.61 -10.91 12.72
CA ASN A 211 -15.74 -10.54 13.55
C ASN A 211 -15.64 -9.10 14.11
N GLY A 212 -16.73 -8.63 14.72
CA GLY A 212 -16.80 -7.33 15.38
C GLY A 212 -17.34 -6.23 14.48
N TRP A 213 -18.31 -6.59 13.63
CA TRP A 213 -19.01 -5.68 12.74
C TRP A 213 -20.46 -5.50 13.15
N THR A 214 -21.04 -4.38 12.72
CA THR A 214 -22.46 -4.07 12.86
C THR A 214 -23.02 -3.63 11.52
N ALA A 215 -24.31 -3.88 11.30
CA ALA A 215 -25.06 -3.38 10.15
C ALA A 215 -26.50 -3.06 10.55
N VAL A 216 -27.23 -2.34 9.70
CA VAL A 216 -28.60 -1.89 9.98
C VAL A 216 -29.53 -2.36 8.88
N GLY A 217 -30.64 -3.01 9.25
CA GLY A 217 -31.72 -3.38 8.34
C GLY A 217 -32.26 -2.16 7.60
N VAL A 218 -32.32 -2.23 6.27
CA VAL A 218 -32.63 -1.08 5.40
C VAL A 218 -34.02 -0.50 5.72
N GLU A 219 -35.02 -1.37 5.84
CA GLU A 219 -36.42 -0.97 6.04
C GLU A 219 -36.81 -0.81 7.51
N SER A 220 -36.34 -1.72 8.37
CA SER A 220 -36.78 -1.79 9.77
C SER A 220 -35.94 -0.94 10.73
N GLY A 221 -34.72 -0.58 10.34
CA GLY A 221 -33.71 -0.01 11.24
C GLY A 221 -33.22 -0.98 12.33
N THR A 222 -33.48 -2.28 12.21
CA THR A 222 -32.96 -3.31 13.12
C THR A 222 -31.43 -3.29 13.07
N VAL A 223 -30.78 -3.21 14.23
CA VAL A 223 -29.32 -3.27 14.33
C VAL A 223 -28.92 -4.74 14.46
N PHE A 224 -28.02 -5.17 13.59
CA PHE A 224 -27.36 -6.47 13.62
C PHE A 224 -25.96 -6.26 14.17
N ASP A 225 -25.71 -6.74 15.38
CA ASP A 225 -24.42 -6.66 16.04
C ASP A 225 -23.70 -8.01 16.01
N ASP A 226 -22.40 -8.01 16.36
CA ASP A 226 -21.54 -9.21 16.39
C ASP A 226 -21.49 -9.98 15.06
N ILE A 227 -21.60 -9.28 13.93
CA ILE A 227 -21.47 -9.87 12.59
C ILE A 227 -20.06 -10.47 12.45
N ASP A 228 -20.01 -11.75 12.05
CA ASP A 228 -18.78 -12.52 11.80
C ASP A 228 -18.63 -12.84 10.31
N LEU A 229 -17.57 -12.30 9.71
CA LEU A 229 -17.18 -12.46 8.32
C LEU A 229 -15.90 -13.29 8.18
N SER A 230 -15.59 -14.16 9.14
CA SER A 230 -14.46 -15.10 9.06
C SER A 230 -14.54 -16.03 7.84
N GLU A 231 -15.75 -16.31 7.35
CA GLU A 231 -16.00 -17.07 6.11
C GLU A 231 -16.21 -16.18 4.88
N LYS A 232 -16.03 -14.86 5.02
CA LYS A 232 -16.30 -13.81 4.02
C LYS A 232 -17.76 -13.72 3.56
N ALA A 233 -18.68 -14.30 4.32
CA ALA A 233 -20.11 -14.20 4.12
C ALA A 233 -20.82 -14.24 5.47
N TRP A 234 -21.98 -13.60 5.53
CA TRP A 234 -22.89 -13.61 6.67
C TRP A 234 -24.34 -13.55 6.16
N ALA A 235 -25.25 -14.22 6.85
CA ALA A 235 -26.67 -14.18 6.56
C ALA A 235 -27.50 -14.30 7.84
N ASP A 236 -28.60 -13.56 7.90
CA ASP A 236 -29.56 -13.55 9.01
C ASP A 236 -30.95 -13.14 8.50
N TYR A 237 -31.92 -12.94 9.40
CA TYR A 237 -33.30 -12.59 9.05
C TYR A 237 -33.81 -11.40 9.86
N ASP A 238 -34.32 -10.37 9.18
CA ASP A 238 -34.94 -9.23 9.81
C ASP A 238 -36.42 -9.53 10.12
N GLU A 239 -36.70 -9.95 11.35
CA GLU A 239 -38.07 -10.27 11.78
C GLU A 239 -39.05 -9.10 11.66
N LYS A 240 -38.56 -7.85 11.77
CA LYS A 240 -39.43 -6.66 11.70
C LYS A 240 -39.82 -6.33 10.26
N ALA A 241 -38.91 -6.54 9.30
CA ALA A 241 -39.18 -6.36 7.88
C ALA A 241 -39.81 -7.61 7.24
N GLY A 242 -39.57 -8.80 7.82
CA GLY A 242 -39.96 -10.07 7.22
C GLY A 242 -39.07 -10.48 6.05
N GLU A 243 -37.81 -10.04 6.03
CA GLU A 243 -36.89 -10.18 4.90
C GLU A 243 -35.57 -10.84 5.30
N ALA A 244 -34.92 -11.49 4.34
CA ALA A 244 -33.59 -12.05 4.54
C ALA A 244 -32.53 -10.94 4.45
N THR A 245 -31.49 -11.08 5.25
CA THR A 245 -30.34 -10.18 5.27
C THR A 245 -29.07 -10.95 4.97
N GLU A 246 -28.19 -10.39 4.14
CA GLU A 246 -26.97 -11.06 3.69
C GLU A 246 -25.85 -10.05 3.43
N ILE A 247 -24.62 -10.46 3.72
CA ILE A 247 -23.38 -9.82 3.27
C ILE A 247 -22.54 -10.90 2.60
N SER A 248 -22.18 -10.73 1.34
CA SER A 248 -21.40 -11.71 0.57
C SER A 248 -20.47 -11.04 -0.45
N ASP A 249 -19.71 -11.85 -1.18
CA ASP A 249 -18.80 -11.41 -2.25
C ASP A 249 -17.83 -10.29 -1.83
N ILE A 250 -17.25 -10.41 -0.63
CA ILE A 250 -16.32 -9.41 -0.09
C ILE A 250 -15.01 -9.42 -0.87
N GLU A 251 -14.76 -8.30 -1.55
CA GLU A 251 -13.51 -7.95 -2.20
C GLU A 251 -12.83 -6.79 -1.49
N VAL A 252 -11.50 -6.85 -1.40
CA VAL A 252 -10.67 -5.86 -0.71
C VAL A 252 -9.62 -5.31 -1.66
N ARG A 253 -9.30 -4.02 -1.55
CA ARG A 253 -8.15 -3.44 -2.24
C ARG A 253 -7.51 -2.33 -1.44
N PHE A 254 -6.24 -2.06 -1.72
CA PHE A 254 -5.50 -0.94 -1.16
C PHE A 254 -5.19 0.08 -2.26
N VAL A 255 -5.52 1.34 -2.02
CA VAL A 255 -5.31 2.43 -2.99
C VAL A 255 -4.58 3.59 -2.33
N HIS A 256 -3.53 4.11 -2.96
CA HIS A 256 -2.87 5.33 -2.47
C HIS A 256 -3.83 6.52 -2.52
N ALA A 257 -4.11 7.12 -1.37
CA ALA A 257 -5.05 8.22 -1.28
C ALA A 257 -4.56 9.44 -2.09
N LYS A 258 -5.48 10.14 -2.76
CA LYS A 258 -5.17 11.44 -3.37
C LYS A 258 -5.32 12.49 -2.28
N ASN A 259 -4.23 13.14 -1.85
CA ASN A 259 -4.32 14.30 -0.94
C ASN A 259 -5.42 15.23 -1.44
N LYS A 260 -6.43 15.48 -0.59
CA LYS A 260 -7.27 16.67 -0.75
C LYS A 260 -6.30 17.86 -0.57
N LYS A 261 -6.05 18.57 -1.66
CA LYS A 261 -5.30 19.84 -1.64
C LYS A 261 -6.12 20.91 -0.93
#